data_AF-A0A0S4PRC1-F1
#
_entry.id   AF-A0A0S4PRC1-F1
#
_cell.length_a   1.000
_cell.length_b   1.000
_cell.length_c   1.000
_cell.angle_alpha   90.00
_cell.angle_beta   90.00
_cell.angle_gamma   90.00
#
_symmetry.space_group_name_H-M   'P 1'
#
loop_
_entity.id
_entity.type
_entity.pdbx_description
1 polymer ?
#
loop_
_entity_poly.entity_id
_entity_poly.type
_entity_poly.pdbx_seq_one_letter_code
_entity_poly.pdbx_strand_id
1 'polypeptide(L)' 'MRELEEAKLIKRKVYAEVHPRVEYSLTPLGQSLDSVLQSLELWGKSYKAL' A
#
# COMPACT_ATOMS: atom_id res chain seq x y z
N MET A 1 -6.78 -1.87 6.82
CA MET A 1 -6.85 -0.52 6.22
C MET A 1 -6.58 0.56 7.23
N ARG A 2 -7.32 0.60 8.35
CA ARG A 2 -7.12 1.58 9.42
C ARG A 2 -5.67 1.74 9.90
N GLU A 3 -4.97 0.63 10.15
CA GLU A 3 -3.55 0.65 10.56
C GLU A 3 -2.62 1.25 9.49
N LEU A 4 -2.90 1.02 8.20
CA LEU A 4 -2.10 1.56 7.09
C LEU A 4 -2.37 3.06 6.88
N GLU A 5 -3.57 3.53 7.20
CA GLU A 5 -3.89 4.96 7.24
C GLU A 5 -3.25 5.64 8.45
N GLU A 6 -3.30 5.02 9.64
CA GLU A 6 -2.64 5.50 10.86
C GLU A 6 -1.12 5.56 10.70
N ALA A 7 -0.53 4.58 10.00
CA ALA A 7 0.88 4.56 9.60
C ALA A 7 1.21 5.51 8.42
N LYS A 8 0.23 6.25 7.88
CA LYS A 8 0.36 7.19 6.76
C LYS A 8 0.85 6.56 5.46
N LEU A 9 0.67 5.25 5.29
CA LEU A 9 1.04 4.53 4.07
C LEU A 9 -0.05 4.64 2.99
N ILE A 10 -1.31 4.74 3.42
CA ILE A 10 -2.47 4.88 2.53
C ILE A 10 -3.22 6.16 2.88
N LYS A 11 -3.72 6.85 1.85
CA LYS A 11 -4.67 7.96 1.99
C LYS A 11 -6.05 7.52 1.54
N ARG A 12 -7.06 7.94 2.31
CA ARG A 12 -8.48 7.77 2.02
C ARG A 12 -9.06 9.07 1.49
N LYS A 13 -9.74 9.02 0.35
CA LYS A 13 -10.44 10.17 -0.25
C LYS A 13 -11.92 9.83 -0.43
N VAL A 14 -12.79 10.66 0.14
CA VAL A 14 -14.24 10.53 0.02
C VAL A 14 -14.72 11.51 -1.03
N TYR A 15 -15.52 11.02 -1.98
CA TYR A 15 -16.17 11.84 -2.99
C TYR A 15 -17.66 11.89 -2.66
N ALA A 16 -18.15 13.09 -2.31
CA ALA A 16 -19.56 13.35 -2.02
C ALA A 16 -20.31 13.69 -3.32
N GLU A 17 -20.40 12.71 -4.21
CA GLU A 17 -21.21 12.77 -5.43
C GLU A 17 -22.54 12.02 -5.24
N VAL A 18 -23.45 12.07 -6.22
CA VAL A 18 -24.76 11.38 -6.16
C VAL A 18 -24.61 9.88 -5.84
N HIS A 19 -23.51 9.27 -6.31
CA HIS A 19 -23.06 7.95 -5.91
C HIS A 19 -21.80 8.07 -5.05
N PRO A 20 -21.94 8.27 -3.73
CA PRO A 20 -20.78 8.50 -2.89
C PRO A 20 -19.82 7.33 -2.96
N ARG A 21 -18.55 7.61 -3.25
CA ARG A 21 -17.48 6.61 -3.30
C ARG A 21 -16.29 6.99 -2.45
N VAL A 22 -15.56 5.96 -2.05
CA VAL A 22 -14.34 6.08 -1.27
C VAL A 22 -13.21 5.46 -2.07
N GLU A 23 -12.16 6.23 -2.32
CA GLU A 23 -10.95 5.73 -2.95
C GLU A 23 -9.81 5.67 -1.93
N TYR A 24 -9.03 4.61 -2.02
CA TYR A 24 -7.79 4.45 -1.26
C TYR A 24 -6.62 4.45 -2.23
N SER A 25 -5.54 5.13 -1.86
CA SER A 25 -4.33 5.17 -2.67
C SER A 25 -3.10 5.24 -1.79
N LEU A 26 -1.96 4.76 -2.29
CA LEU A 26 -0.69 4.87 -1.58
C LEU A 26 -0.27 6.35 -1.47
N THR A 27 0.24 6.72 -0.31
CA THR A 27 0.97 7.97 -0.13
C THR A 27 2.39 7.86 -0.72
N PRO A 28 3.15 8.95 -0.85
CA PRO A 28 4.57 8.86 -1.22
C PRO A 28 5.37 7.95 -0.26
N LEU A 29 5.03 7.96 1.03
CA LEU A 29 5.63 7.05 2.01
C LEU A 29 5.24 5.59 1.72
N GLY A 30 3.96 5.32 1.44
CA GLY A 30 3.49 3.99 1.06
C GLY A 30 4.16 3.46 -0.21
N GLN A 31 4.36 4.31 -1.22
CA GLN A 31 5.05 3.95 -2.46
C GLN A 31 6.54 3.64 -2.23
N SER A 32 7.19 4.30 -1.26
CA SER A 32 8.60 4.03 -0.94
C SER A 32 8.85 2.58 -0.47
N LEU A 33 7.81 1.92 0.06
CA LEU A 33 7.89 0.52 0.50
C LEU A 33 8.00 -0.47 -0.66
N ASP A 34 7.69 -0.09 -1.90
CA ASP A 34 7.80 -0.99 -3.06
C ASP A 34 9.19 -1.62 -3.15
N SER A 35 10.24 -0.83 -2.90
CA SER A 35 11.64 -1.31 -2.90
C SER A 35 11.91 -2.40 -1.85
N VAL A 36 11.33 -2.26 -0.65
CA VAL A 36 11.46 -3.22 0.44
C VAL A 36 10.67 -4.49 0.13
N LEU A 37 9.44 -4.34 -0.39
CA LEU A 37 8.59 -5.45 -0.78
C LEU A 37 9.21 -6.26 -1.92
N GLN A 38 9.83 -5.60 -2.91
CA GLN A 38 10.58 -6.26 -3.97
C GLN A 38 11.78 -7.05 -3.41
N SER A 39 12.51 -6.46 -2.45
CA SER A 39 13.64 -7.16 -1.82
C SER A 39 13.19 -8.41 -1.05
N LEU A 40 12.07 -8.32 -0.34
CA LEU A 40 11.43 -9.45 0.34
C LEU A 40 10.94 -10.52 -0.65
N GLU A 41 10.36 -10.10 -1.78
CA GLU A 41 9.93 -11.01 -2.84
C GLU A 41 11.11 -11.77 -3.44
N LEU A 42 12.20 -11.07 -3.76
CA LEU A 42 13.43 -11.66 -4.29
C LEU A 42 14.00 -12.69 -3.31
N TRP A 43 14.12 -12.31 -2.03
CA TRP A 43 14.55 -13.25 -0.99
C TRP A 43 13.64 -14.47 -0.92
N GLY A 44 12.32 -14.28 -0.93
CA GLY A 44 11.35 -15.38 -0.86
C GLY A 44 11.43 -16.32 -2.06
N LYS A 45 11.71 -15.80 -3.26
CA LYS A 45 11.97 -16.61 -4.47
C LYS A 45 13.26 -17.41 -4.33
N SER A 46 14.34 -16.79 -3.85
CA SER A 46 15.60 -17.50 -3.58
C SER A 46 15.44 -18.59 -2.51
N TYR A 47 14.67 -18.33 -1.45
CA TYR A 47 14.40 -19.30 -0.40
C TYR A 47 13.59 -20.50 -0.89
N LYS A 48 12.57 -20.29 -1.73
CA LYS A 48 11.77 -21.37 -2.32
C LYS A 48 12.52 -22.21 -3.37
N ALA A 49 13.61 -21.68 -3.92
CA ALA A 49 14.45 -22.36 -4.91
C ALA A 49 15.56 -23.22 -4.27
N LEU A 50 15.72 -23.16 -2.94
CA LEU A 50 16.52 -24.09 -2.13
C LEU A 50 15.72 -25.37 -1.85
#